data_AF-A0A4R4UHP0-F1
#
_entry.id   AF-A0A4R4UHP0-F1
#
_cell.length_a   1.000
_cell.length_b   1.000
_cell.length_c   1.000
_cell.angle_alpha   90.00
_cell.angle_beta   90.00
_cell.angle_gamma   90.00
#
_symmetry.space_group_name_H-M   'P 1'
#
loop_
_entity.id
_entity.type
_entity.pdbx_description
1 polymer ?
#
loop_
_entity_poly.entity_id
_entity_poly.type
_entity_poly.pdbx_seq_one_letter_code
_entity_poly.pdbx_strand_id
1 'polypeptide(L)'
;MGPYYLTALATLFGPAESVAALGRRSRDRRVIGAGPRAGTSFDVEVPTHVAALINYAAGQAATLLMSFDSPLRRGGFVEITGTEATLATPDPNRFDGDVRVQSADADDWAVIPATGADEGRGLGVLDLAWAIRTGGRPRASGELALHVLDVMEAITVSADTGSFVPVRTTFTLPDVLVAEWDPLARTV
;
A
#
# COMPACT_ATOMS: atom_id res chain seq x y z
N MET A 1 1.89 8.44 -2.11
CA MET A 1 0.81 7.48 -1.75
C MET A 1 1.13 6.05 -2.18
N GLY A 2 1.85 5.83 -3.29
CA GLY A 2 2.19 4.48 -3.79
C GLY A 2 2.67 3.48 -2.74
N PRO A 3 3.68 3.81 -1.91
CA PRO A 3 4.25 2.82 -1.00
C PRO A 3 3.24 2.29 0.03
N TYR A 4 2.26 3.09 0.49
CA TYR A 4 1.27 2.62 1.48
C TYR A 4 0.37 1.51 0.91
N TYR A 5 -0.18 1.72 -0.29
CA TYR A 5 -1.08 0.75 -0.93
C TYR A 5 -0.32 -0.49 -1.40
N LEU A 6 0.90 -0.29 -1.93
CA LEU A 6 1.77 -1.40 -2.30
C LEU A 6 2.21 -2.23 -1.09
N THR A 7 2.52 -1.58 0.04
CA THR A 7 2.85 -2.28 1.28
C THR A 7 1.63 -3.06 1.78
N ALA A 8 0.43 -2.47 1.78
CA ALA A 8 -0.78 -3.17 2.18
C ALA A 8 -1.03 -4.43 1.32
N LEU A 9 -0.96 -4.30 0.00
CA LEU A 9 -1.11 -5.44 -0.90
C LEU A 9 0.00 -6.48 -0.72
N ALA A 10 1.25 -6.06 -0.50
CA ALA A 10 2.36 -6.96 -0.20
C ALA A 10 2.12 -7.73 1.12
N THR A 11 1.60 -7.07 2.16
CA THR A 11 1.26 -7.74 3.43
C THR A 11 0.01 -8.65 3.34
N LEU A 12 -0.77 -8.56 2.27
CA LEU A 12 -1.96 -9.39 2.03
C LEU A 12 -1.68 -10.57 1.10
N PHE A 13 -0.91 -10.35 0.03
CA PHE A 13 -0.67 -11.34 -1.02
C PHE A 13 0.77 -11.86 -1.05
N GLY A 14 1.68 -11.26 -0.29
CA GLY A 14 3.09 -11.60 -0.29
C GLY A 14 3.88 -10.93 -1.43
N PRO A 15 5.01 -11.52 -1.85
CA PRO A 15 5.87 -10.96 -2.88
C PRO A 15 5.19 -10.86 -4.26
N ALA A 16 5.27 -9.68 -4.85
CA ALA A 16 5.02 -9.47 -6.27
C ALA A 16 6.10 -10.16 -7.12
N GLU A 17 5.70 -10.72 -8.27
CA GLU A 17 6.57 -11.41 -9.22
C GLU A 17 6.84 -10.55 -10.47
N SER A 18 5.82 -9.86 -10.99
CA SER A 18 5.97 -8.99 -12.16
C SER A 18 4.90 -7.92 -12.23
N VAL A 19 5.17 -6.88 -13.03
CA VAL A 19 4.28 -5.74 -13.22
C VAL A 19 4.17 -5.35 -14.69
N ALA A 20 2.97 -4.95 -15.12
CA ALA A 20 2.76 -4.17 -16.34
C ALA A 20 2.09 -2.84 -16.00
N ALA A 21 2.53 -1.72 -16.59
CA ALA A 21 2.01 -0.41 -16.24
C ALA A 21 1.93 0.57 -17.42
N LEU A 22 1.09 1.59 -17.24
CA LEU A 22 1.00 2.79 -18.05
C LEU A 22 1.16 4.01 -17.14
N GLY A 23 2.08 4.90 -17.50
CA GLY A 23 2.23 6.22 -16.92
C GLY A 23 1.74 7.31 -17.87
N ARG A 24 1.04 8.32 -17.37
CA ARG A 24 0.61 9.50 -18.13
C ARG A 24 0.86 10.76 -17.32
N ARG A 25 1.29 11.81 -18.02
CA ARG A 25 1.31 13.18 -17.52
C ARG A 25 0.08 13.89 -18.05
N SER A 26 -0.89 14.19 -17.19
CA SER A 26 -2.14 14.85 -17.63
C SER A 26 -2.01 16.36 -17.80
N ARG A 27 -0.96 16.96 -17.22
CA ARG A 27 -0.67 18.41 -17.32
C ARG A 27 0.84 18.63 -17.39
N ASP A 28 1.27 19.56 -18.24
CA ASP A 28 2.69 19.89 -18.36
C ASP A 28 3.19 20.80 -17.24
N ARG A 29 2.28 21.52 -16.57
CA ARG A 29 2.59 22.43 -15.46
C ARG A 29 1.64 22.27 -14.28
N ARG A 30 2.15 22.58 -13.08
CA ARG A 30 1.37 22.66 -11.84
C ARG A 30 1.71 23.92 -11.06
N VAL A 31 0.73 24.38 -10.28
CA VAL A 31 0.86 25.53 -9.38
C VAL A 31 0.80 25.04 -7.95
N ILE A 32 1.74 25.49 -7.12
CA ILE A 32 1.79 25.16 -5.70
C ILE A 32 0.54 25.75 -5.01
N GLY A 33 -0.24 24.91 -4.33
CA GLY A 33 -1.52 25.32 -3.75
C GLY A 33 -1.45 25.96 -2.35
N ALA A 34 -0.40 25.70 -1.58
CA ALA A 34 -0.29 26.16 -0.19
C ALA A 34 1.16 26.38 0.26
N GLY A 35 1.32 27.09 1.38
CA GLY A 35 2.62 27.40 1.99
C GLY A 35 3.34 28.58 1.35
N PRO A 36 4.61 28.84 1.75
CA PRO A 36 5.35 30.05 1.35
C PRO A 36 5.55 30.23 -0.16
N ARG A 37 5.42 29.17 -0.94
CA ARG A 37 5.59 29.17 -2.41
C ARG A 37 4.26 29.10 -3.18
N ALA A 38 3.12 29.24 -2.51
CA ALA A 38 1.81 29.20 -3.15
C ALA A 38 1.74 30.16 -4.36
N GLY A 39 1.15 29.70 -5.47
CA GLY A 39 1.10 30.46 -6.72
C GLY A 39 2.31 30.26 -7.64
N THR A 40 3.40 29.64 -7.18
CA THR A 40 4.55 29.32 -8.04
C THR A 40 4.17 28.20 -9.02
N SER A 41 4.40 28.42 -10.31
CA SER A 41 4.24 27.41 -11.38
C SER A 41 5.56 26.67 -11.64
N PHE A 42 5.48 25.39 -11.94
CA PHE A 42 6.62 24.54 -12.30
C PHE A 42 6.23 23.47 -13.31
N ASP A 43 7.21 22.99 -14.07
CA ASP A 43 7.03 21.93 -15.06
C ASP A 43 6.88 20.56 -14.37
N VAL A 44 5.98 19.74 -14.90
CA VAL A 44 5.75 18.38 -14.40
C VAL A 44 6.65 17.43 -15.18
N GLU A 45 7.57 16.76 -14.49
CA GLU A 45 8.59 15.90 -15.12
C GLU A 45 8.28 14.41 -15.00
N VAL A 46 7.24 14.04 -14.25
CA VAL A 46 6.90 12.64 -13.94
C VAL A 46 5.45 12.32 -14.30
N PRO A 47 5.12 11.03 -14.53
CA PRO A 47 3.73 10.59 -14.60
C PRO A 47 2.94 11.02 -13.36
N THR A 48 1.77 11.62 -13.60
CA THR A 48 0.83 12.04 -12.54
C THR A 48 -0.41 11.15 -12.49
N HIS A 49 -0.56 10.26 -13.47
CA HIS A 49 -1.53 9.19 -13.54
C HIS A 49 -0.82 7.88 -13.88
N VAL A 50 -1.01 6.85 -13.06
CA VAL A 50 -0.39 5.53 -13.21
C VAL A 50 -1.47 4.47 -13.08
N ALA A 51 -1.54 3.58 -14.05
CA ALA A 51 -2.35 2.36 -14.02
C ALA A 51 -1.41 1.16 -14.13
N ALA A 52 -1.49 0.21 -13.21
CA ALA A 52 -0.61 -0.95 -13.17
C ALA A 52 -1.38 -2.24 -12.87
N LEU A 53 -0.92 -3.35 -13.46
CA LEU A 53 -1.27 -4.72 -13.14
C LEU A 53 -0.07 -5.34 -12.40
N ILE A 54 -0.32 -5.97 -11.26
CA ILE A 54 0.70 -6.61 -10.44
C ILE A 54 0.36 -8.09 -10.33
N ASN A 55 1.29 -8.96 -10.73
CA ASN A 55 1.20 -10.39 -10.54
C ASN A 55 1.94 -10.78 -9.25
N TYR A 56 1.32 -11.59 -8.40
CA TYR A 56 1.91 -12.07 -7.14
C TYR A 56 2.36 -13.52 -7.25
N ALA A 57 3.43 -13.86 -6.53
CA ALA A 57 4.03 -15.20 -6.58
C ALA A 57 3.08 -16.32 -6.13
N ALA A 58 2.09 -16.00 -5.30
CA ALA A 58 1.06 -16.94 -4.86
C ALA A 58 -0.17 -17.02 -5.80
N GLY A 59 -0.12 -16.40 -6.98
CA GLY A 59 -1.12 -16.50 -8.05
C GLY A 59 -2.21 -15.43 -8.04
N GLN A 60 -2.22 -14.52 -7.06
CA GLN A 60 -3.12 -13.37 -7.03
C GLN A 60 -2.67 -12.30 -8.03
N ALA A 61 -3.62 -11.46 -8.44
CA ALA A 61 -3.35 -10.28 -9.24
C ALA A 61 -4.01 -9.05 -8.62
N ALA A 62 -3.39 -7.88 -8.79
CA ALA A 62 -3.95 -6.61 -8.38
C ALA A 62 -3.97 -5.61 -9.54
N THR A 63 -5.00 -4.76 -9.57
CA THR A 63 -5.03 -3.56 -10.40
C THR A 63 -4.83 -2.35 -9.51
N LEU A 64 -3.79 -1.57 -9.78
CA LEU A 64 -3.46 -0.34 -9.07
C LEU A 64 -3.72 0.86 -9.98
N LEU A 65 -4.55 1.79 -9.51
CA LEU A 65 -4.79 3.07 -10.18
C LEU A 65 -4.45 4.23 -9.23
N MET A 66 -3.48 5.05 -9.63
CA MET A 66 -3.04 6.20 -8.84
C MET A 66 -3.08 7.46 -9.69
N SER A 67 -3.73 8.50 -9.21
CA SER A 67 -3.87 9.76 -9.96
C SER A 67 -3.80 10.97 -9.03
N PHE A 68 -2.92 11.92 -9.37
CA PHE A 68 -2.93 13.26 -8.79
C PHE A 68 -3.86 14.21 -9.53
N ASP A 69 -4.41 13.81 -10.67
CA ASP A 69 -5.22 14.68 -11.54
C ASP A 69 -6.72 14.36 -11.49
N SER A 70 -7.14 13.40 -10.66
CA SER A 70 -8.56 13.11 -10.46
C SER A 70 -9.24 14.26 -9.69
N PRO A 71 -10.31 14.88 -10.23
CA PRO A 71 -11.09 15.88 -9.50
C PRO A 71 -11.88 15.24 -8.35
N LEU A 72 -12.32 13.99 -8.53
CA LEU A 72 -12.97 13.22 -7.48
C LEU A 72 -11.91 12.53 -6.61
N ARG A 73 -11.91 12.81 -5.31
CA ARG A 73 -11.04 12.14 -4.36
C ARG A 73 -11.60 10.76 -4.07
N ARG A 74 -10.97 9.72 -4.61
CA ARG A 74 -11.24 8.30 -4.33
C ARG A 74 -10.05 7.61 -3.65
N GLY A 75 -9.40 8.32 -2.71
CA GLY A 75 -8.39 7.69 -1.85
C GLY A 75 -9.06 6.74 -0.86
N GLY A 76 -8.26 5.86 -0.28
CA GLY A 76 -8.67 4.94 0.78
C GLY A 76 -9.41 3.69 0.30
N PHE A 77 -9.31 3.36 -0.97
CA PHE A 77 -10.01 2.24 -1.58
C PHE A 77 -9.04 1.11 -1.91
N VAL A 78 -9.19 -0.02 -1.22
CA VAL A 78 -8.59 -1.31 -1.58
C VAL A 78 -9.68 -2.36 -1.41
N GLU A 79 -9.94 -3.11 -2.48
CA GLU A 79 -10.94 -4.16 -2.53
C GLU A 79 -10.26 -5.45 -3.00
N ILE A 80 -10.60 -6.56 -2.33
CA ILE A 80 -10.07 -7.89 -2.57
C ILE A 80 -11.26 -8.78 -2.88
N THR A 81 -11.33 -9.26 -4.11
CA THR A 81 -12.35 -10.24 -4.51
C THR A 81 -11.78 -11.64 -4.34
N GLY A 82 -12.39 -12.42 -3.47
CA GLY A 82 -12.13 -13.85 -3.29
C GLY A 82 -13.24 -14.71 -3.89
N THR A 83 -13.10 -16.02 -3.75
CA THR A 83 -14.10 -16.99 -4.21
C THR A 83 -15.36 -17.03 -3.34
N GLU A 84 -15.24 -16.65 -2.07
CA GLU A 84 -16.32 -16.75 -1.07
C GLU A 84 -16.90 -15.39 -0.67
N ALA A 85 -16.10 -14.33 -0.81
CA ALA A 85 -16.48 -12.99 -0.39
C ALA A 85 -15.62 -11.93 -1.09
N THR A 86 -16.13 -10.71 -1.07
CA THR A 86 -15.36 -9.49 -1.36
C THR A 86 -15.06 -8.77 -0.05
N LEU A 87 -13.81 -8.36 0.13
CA LEU A 87 -13.33 -7.61 1.28
C LEU A 87 -12.91 -6.21 0.84
N ALA A 88 -13.34 -5.18 1.57
CA ALA A 88 -12.85 -3.82 1.43
C ALA A 88 -12.09 -3.40 2.69
N THR A 89 -10.83 -3.03 2.54
CA THR A 89 -9.98 -2.58 3.66
C THR A 89 -10.25 -1.10 3.97
N PRO A 90 -9.93 -0.62 5.18
CA PRO A 90 -9.79 0.82 5.43
C PRO A 90 -8.65 1.43 4.59
N ASP A 91 -8.54 2.76 4.59
CA ASP A 91 -7.48 3.48 3.88
C ASP A 91 -6.09 3.09 4.43
N PRO A 92 -5.19 2.49 3.64
CA PRO A 92 -3.86 2.10 4.09
C PRO A 92 -2.96 3.26 4.56
N ASN A 93 -3.35 4.51 4.30
CA ASN A 93 -2.66 5.70 4.79
C ASN A 93 -3.20 6.20 6.16
N ARG A 94 -4.21 5.50 6.71
CA ARG A 94 -4.75 5.67 8.05
C ARG A 94 -4.31 4.51 8.96
N PHE A 95 -4.72 4.55 10.23
CA PHE A 95 -4.29 3.59 11.26
C PHE A 95 -5.48 2.90 11.93
N ASP A 96 -6.68 3.23 11.48
CA ASP A 96 -7.97 2.84 12.00
C ASP A 96 -8.92 2.58 10.84
N GLY A 97 -10.13 2.14 11.17
CA GLY A 97 -11.24 1.99 10.23
C GLY A 97 -11.64 0.54 10.00
N ASP A 98 -12.94 0.36 9.87
CA ASP A 98 -13.53 -0.97 9.82
C ASP A 98 -13.23 -1.67 8.49
N VAL A 99 -13.05 -2.98 8.57
CA VAL A 99 -13.05 -3.84 7.39
C VAL A 99 -14.50 -4.12 7.03
N ARG A 100 -14.81 -4.11 5.73
CA ARG A 100 -16.13 -4.51 5.24
C ARG A 100 -16.00 -5.79 4.45
N VAL A 101 -16.91 -6.74 4.67
CA VAL A 101 -16.93 -8.02 3.98
C VAL A 101 -18.34 -8.28 3.45
N GLN A 102 -18.43 -8.62 2.17
CA GLN A 102 -19.67 -9.08 1.56
C GLN A 102 -19.46 -10.51 1.07
N SER A 103 -20.08 -11.48 1.74
CA SER A 103 -20.10 -12.88 1.31
C SER A 103 -20.92 -13.05 0.03
N ALA A 104 -20.64 -14.09 -0.74
CA ALA A 104 -21.34 -14.36 -2.01
C ALA A 104 -22.87 -14.47 -1.87
N ASP A 105 -23.35 -14.95 -0.72
CA ASP A 105 -24.78 -15.13 -0.43
C ASP A 105 -25.42 -13.93 0.31
N ALA A 106 -24.70 -12.81 0.47
CA ALA A 106 -25.16 -11.65 1.23
C ALA A 106 -25.57 -10.48 0.32
N ASP A 107 -26.71 -9.86 0.63
CA ASP A 107 -27.24 -8.70 -0.11
C ASP A 107 -26.52 -7.38 0.25
N ASP A 108 -25.81 -7.32 1.38
CA ASP A 108 -25.12 -6.11 1.85
C ASP A 108 -23.83 -6.43 2.60
N TRP A 109 -23.01 -5.41 2.83
CA TRP A 109 -21.74 -5.48 3.54
C TRP A 109 -21.95 -5.74 5.04
N ALA A 110 -21.27 -6.75 5.56
CA ALA A 110 -21.00 -6.87 6.99
C ALA A 110 -19.81 -5.98 7.37
N VAL A 111 -19.94 -5.27 8.49
CA VAL A 111 -18.86 -4.45 9.06
C VAL A 111 -18.14 -5.24 10.14
N ILE A 112 -16.82 -5.31 10.03
CA ILE A 112 -15.91 -5.87 11.03
C ILE A 112 -15.17 -4.70 11.67
N PRO A 113 -15.53 -4.31 12.90
CA PRO A 113 -14.90 -3.19 13.58
C PRO A 113 -13.41 -3.39 13.74
N ALA A 114 -12.63 -2.32 13.55
CA ALA A 114 -11.21 -2.35 13.86
C ALA A 114 -10.98 -2.59 15.35
N THR A 115 -9.97 -3.39 15.67
CA THR A 115 -9.53 -3.67 17.06
C THR A 115 -8.02 -3.55 17.17
N GLY A 116 -7.53 -3.40 18.40
CA GLY A 116 -6.11 -3.21 18.68
C GLY A 116 -5.69 -1.74 18.66
N ALA A 117 -4.38 -1.53 18.63
CA ALA A 117 -3.74 -0.24 18.83
C ALA A 117 -3.69 0.61 17.53
N ASP A 118 -3.95 1.92 17.64
CA ASP A 118 -4.09 2.86 16.52
C ASP A 118 -3.15 4.08 16.61
N GLU A 119 -2.11 4.04 17.46
CA GLU A 119 -1.20 5.14 17.82
C GLU A 119 -0.29 5.63 16.67
N GLY A 120 -0.61 5.21 15.45
CA GLY A 120 -0.16 5.87 14.24
C GLY A 120 1.23 5.47 13.78
N ARG A 121 1.93 6.43 13.19
CA ARG A 121 3.24 6.20 12.54
C ARG A 121 4.34 5.77 13.54
N GLY A 122 4.15 6.01 14.83
CA GLY A 122 5.11 5.65 15.87
C GLY A 122 5.26 4.15 16.08
N LEU A 123 4.23 3.36 15.74
CA LEU A 123 4.18 1.92 15.99
C LEU A 123 5.32 1.16 15.30
N GLY A 124 5.69 1.54 14.08
CA GLY A 124 6.81 0.89 13.37
C GLY A 124 8.17 1.11 14.03
N VAL A 125 8.40 2.30 14.60
CA VAL A 125 9.65 2.59 15.34
C VAL A 125 9.68 1.85 16.67
N LEU A 126 8.52 1.76 17.34
CA LEU A 126 8.37 1.00 18.56
C LEU A 126 8.65 -0.50 18.33
N ASP A 127 8.03 -1.09 17.32
CA ASP A 127 8.22 -2.48 16.90
C ASP A 127 9.70 -2.77 16.57
N LEU A 128 10.37 -1.85 15.86
CA LEU A 128 11.82 -1.96 15.62
C LEU A 128 12.63 -1.96 16.92
N ALA A 129 12.33 -1.04 17.85
CA ALA A 129 13.02 -0.97 19.12
C ALA A 129 12.77 -2.23 19.98
N TRP A 130 11.57 -2.82 19.88
CA TRP A 130 11.22 -4.07 20.53
C TRP A 130 12.00 -5.24 19.96
N ALA A 131 12.00 -5.39 18.63
CA ALA A 131 12.75 -6.43 17.92
C ALA A 131 14.23 -6.40 18.27
N ILE A 132 14.85 -5.21 18.35
CA ILE A 132 16.25 -5.04 18.78
C ILE A 132 16.47 -5.56 20.21
N ARG A 133 15.54 -5.30 21.14
CA ARG A 133 15.67 -5.70 22.55
C ARG A 133 15.41 -7.19 22.78
N THR A 134 14.46 -7.78 22.07
CA THR A 134 14.02 -9.16 22.29
C THR A 134 14.67 -10.17 21.34
N GLY A 135 15.48 -9.71 20.37
CA GLY A 135 16.11 -10.56 19.36
C GLY A 135 15.15 -11.00 18.24
N GLY A 136 14.03 -10.29 18.07
CA GLY A 136 13.04 -10.53 17.01
C GLY A 136 13.39 -9.83 15.68
N ARG A 137 12.49 -9.95 14.70
CA ARG A 137 12.53 -9.18 13.45
C ARG A 137 11.46 -8.09 13.47
N PRO A 138 11.79 -6.85 13.05
CA PRO A 138 10.76 -5.84 12.87
C PRO A 138 9.79 -6.26 11.76
N ARG A 139 8.50 -6.00 11.95
CA ARG A 139 7.43 -6.28 10.97
C ARG A 139 7.58 -5.39 9.74
N ALA A 140 7.91 -4.11 9.96
CA ALA A 140 8.31 -3.18 8.92
C ALA A 140 9.78 -3.42 8.54
N SER A 141 10.07 -4.61 8.02
CA SER A 141 11.43 -5.05 7.72
C SER A 141 12.05 -4.29 6.54
N GLY A 142 13.38 -4.24 6.50
CA GLY A 142 14.10 -3.67 5.36
C GLY A 142 13.88 -4.46 4.05
N GLU A 143 13.67 -5.77 4.16
CA GLU A 143 13.33 -6.64 3.01
C GLU A 143 11.98 -6.26 2.41
N LEU A 144 10.95 -6.05 3.24
CA LEU A 144 9.64 -5.58 2.78
C LEU A 144 9.74 -4.18 2.14
N ALA A 145 10.48 -3.26 2.78
CA ALA A 145 10.67 -1.91 2.25
C ALA A 145 11.40 -1.91 0.89
N LEU A 146 12.45 -2.72 0.78
CA LEU A 146 13.18 -2.92 -0.48
C LEU A 146 12.26 -3.53 -1.55
N HIS A 147 11.42 -4.49 -1.17
CA HIS A 147 10.47 -5.11 -2.10
C HIS A 147 9.45 -4.12 -2.65
N VAL A 148 8.88 -3.28 -1.79
CA VAL A 148 7.96 -2.23 -2.23
C VAL A 148 8.65 -1.22 -3.15
N LEU A 149 9.92 -0.90 -2.87
CA LEU A 149 10.72 -0.03 -3.74
C LEU A 149 10.96 -0.66 -5.12
N ASP A 150 11.33 -1.95 -5.18
CA ASP A 150 11.54 -2.68 -6.43
C ASP A 150 10.26 -2.73 -7.26
N VAL A 151 9.10 -2.95 -6.62
CA VAL A 151 7.78 -2.86 -7.30
C VAL A 151 7.53 -1.47 -7.88
N MET A 152 7.84 -0.40 -7.16
CA MET A 152 7.68 0.98 -7.65
C MET A 152 8.61 1.29 -8.84
N GLU A 153 9.84 0.80 -8.79
CA GLU A 153 10.80 0.91 -9.88
C GLU A 153 10.31 0.11 -11.11
N ALA A 154 9.88 -1.13 -10.91
CA ALA A 154 9.32 -1.99 -11.97
C ALA A 154 8.08 -1.36 -12.63
N ILE A 155 7.19 -0.72 -11.87
CA ILE A 155 6.07 0.06 -12.41
C ILE A 155 6.58 1.15 -13.35
N THR A 156 7.63 1.89 -12.95
CA THR A 156 8.19 2.99 -13.73
C THR A 156 8.82 2.48 -15.02
N VAL A 157 9.68 1.46 -14.91
CA VAL A 157 10.33 0.83 -16.06
C VAL A 157 9.29 0.22 -17.01
N SER A 158 8.23 -0.40 -16.49
CA SER A 158 7.16 -0.97 -17.30
C SER A 158 6.39 0.12 -18.06
N ALA A 159 6.08 1.23 -17.39
CA ALA A 159 5.41 2.37 -18.02
C ALA A 159 6.24 2.99 -19.16
N ASP A 160 7.57 3.03 -19.01
CA ASP A 160 8.49 3.59 -20.02
C ASP A 160 8.72 2.63 -21.19
N THR A 161 8.82 1.33 -20.92
CA THR A 161 9.16 0.31 -21.93
C THR A 161 7.94 -0.32 -22.60
N GLY A 162 6.75 -0.20 -22.01
CA GLY A 162 5.53 -0.85 -22.50
C GLY A 162 5.54 -2.38 -22.39
N SER A 163 6.30 -2.93 -21.43
CA SER A 163 6.50 -4.38 -21.27
C SER A 163 6.26 -4.85 -19.83
N PHE A 164 6.02 -6.15 -19.64
CA PHE A 164 6.02 -6.75 -18.30
C PHE A 164 7.45 -6.74 -17.73
N VAL A 165 7.61 -6.21 -16.52
CA VAL A 165 8.89 -6.11 -15.82
C VAL A 165 8.89 -7.04 -14.61
N PRO A 166 9.89 -7.92 -14.44
CA PRO A 166 9.99 -8.78 -13.27
C PRO A 166 10.40 -7.98 -12.04
N VAL A 167 9.83 -8.34 -10.90
CA VAL A 167 10.26 -7.89 -9.56
C VAL A 167 11.28 -8.90 -9.05
N ARG A 168 12.45 -8.43 -8.64
CA ARG A 168 13.63 -9.27 -8.38
C ARG A 168 13.84 -9.57 -6.91
N THR A 169 13.25 -8.75 -6.04
CA THR A 169 13.34 -8.90 -4.59
C THR A 169 12.24 -9.81 -4.06
N THR A 170 12.40 -10.22 -2.81
CA THR A 170 11.38 -10.95 -2.06
C THR A 170 11.48 -10.59 -0.59
N PHE A 171 10.50 -11.01 0.21
CA PHE A 171 10.50 -10.83 1.66
C PHE A 171 9.73 -11.96 2.31
N THR A 172 9.97 -12.17 3.61
CA THR A 172 9.12 -13.05 4.42
C THR A 172 7.94 -12.25 4.93
N LEU A 173 6.72 -12.77 4.72
CA LEU A 173 5.51 -12.14 5.21
C LEU A 173 5.62 -11.97 6.75
N PRO A 174 5.42 -10.75 7.29
CA PRO A 174 5.36 -10.58 8.73
C PRO A 174 4.20 -11.38 9.31
N ASP A 175 4.34 -11.85 10.55
CA ASP A 175 3.23 -12.48 11.26
C ASP A 175 2.02 -11.53 11.35
N VAL A 176 0.85 -12.04 11.73
CA VAL A 176 -0.32 -11.20 12.04
C VAL A 176 -0.15 -10.55 13.40
N LEU A 177 -0.51 -9.26 13.50
CA LEU A 177 -0.46 -8.54 14.77
C LEU A 177 -1.71 -8.91 15.56
N VAL A 178 -1.52 -9.50 16.74
CA VAL A 178 -2.65 -9.89 17.60
C VAL A 178 -3.33 -8.63 18.17
N ALA A 179 -4.65 -8.66 18.32
CA ALA A 179 -5.42 -7.49 18.75
C ALA A 179 -5.09 -7.05 20.19
N GLU A 180 -4.60 -7.98 21.01
CA GLU A 180 -4.19 -7.75 22.39
C GLU A 180 -2.78 -7.16 22.52
N TRP A 181 -2.08 -6.93 21.40
CA TRP A 181 -0.77 -6.31 21.41
C TRP A 181 -0.86 -4.87 21.93
N ASP A 182 -0.27 -4.62 23.08
CA ASP A 182 -0.28 -3.32 23.76
C ASP A 182 1.03 -2.57 23.49
N PRO A 183 1.04 -1.49 22.68
CA PRO A 183 2.24 -0.70 22.41
C PRO A 183 2.81 0.00 23.65
N LEU A 184 2.03 0.16 24.71
CA LEU A 184 2.47 0.78 25.96
C LEU A 184 3.08 -0.24 26.92
N ALA A 185 3.00 -1.53 26.61
CA ALA A 185 3.60 -2.57 27.43
C ALA A 185 5.12 -2.38 27.52
N ARG A 186 5.65 -2.49 28.73
CA ARG A 186 7.10 -2.46 28.94
C ARG A 186 7.71 -3.75 28.38
N THR A 187 8.78 -3.58 27.60
CA THR A 187 9.54 -4.69 27.02
C THR A 187 10.66 -5.19 27.92
N VAL A 188 10.88 -4.50 29.04
CA VAL A 188 11.81 -4.79 30.14
C VAL A 188 11.32 -4.09 31.40
#